data_AF-T1BZ05-F1
#
_entry.id   AF-T1BZ05-F1
#
_cell.length_a   1.000
_cell.length_b   1.000
_cell.length_c   1.000
_cell.angle_alpha   90.00
_cell.angle_beta   90.00
_cell.angle_gamma   90.00
#
_symmetry.space_group_name_H-M   'P 1'
#
loop_
_entity.id
_entity.type
_entity.pdbx_description
1 polymer ?
#
loop_
_entity_poly.entity_id
_entity_poly.type
_entity_poly.pdbx_seq_one_letter_code
_entity_poly.pdbx_strand_id
1 'polypeptide(L)'
;MENKLKNCQEILRFITCGSVDDGKSTLIGRLLLDSRSVLADQWAAIEATSTRRGQSQVDLSLLTDGLQAEREQGITIDVAYRYFSTPVRR
;
A
#
# COMPACT_ATOMS: atom_id res chain seq x y z
N MET A 1 -19.71 31.00 24.65
CA MET A 1 -18.31 30.57 24.49
C MET A 1 -18.32 29.18 23.87
N GLU A 2 -18.59 29.13 22.56
CA GLU A 2 -18.60 27.87 21.81
C GLU A 2 -17.18 27.59 21.33
N ASN A 3 -16.49 26.68 22.01
CA ASN A 3 -15.21 26.20 21.54
C ASN A 3 -15.47 25.18 20.42
N LYS A 4 -15.59 25.72 19.21
CA LYS A 4 -15.71 24.98 17.95
C LYS A 4 -14.56 23.98 17.90
N LEU A 5 -14.85 22.68 18.07
CA LEU A 5 -13.87 21.61 17.92
C LEU A 5 -13.13 21.83 16.60
N LYS A 6 -11.87 22.22 16.70
CA LYS A 6 -10.95 22.29 15.59
C LYS A 6 -10.59 20.85 15.25
N ASN A 7 -11.48 20.13 14.57
CA ASN A 7 -11.19 18.84 13.94
C ASN A 7 -10.28 19.11 12.72
N CYS A 8 -9.05 19.57 12.99
CA CYS A 8 -7.95 19.34 12.07
C CYS A 8 -7.69 17.84 12.14
N GLN A 9 -8.23 17.08 11.20
CA GLN A 9 -7.86 15.67 11.02
C GLN A 9 -6.35 15.62 10.84
N GLU A 10 -5.62 15.33 11.92
CA GLU A 10 -4.16 15.36 11.90
C GLU A 10 -3.65 14.27 10.97
N ILE A 11 -2.57 14.56 10.23
CA ILE A 11 -1.94 13.56 9.37
C ILE A 11 -1.29 12.50 10.26
N LEU A 12 -1.80 11.28 10.22
CA LEU A 12 -1.15 10.14 10.85
C LEU A 12 -0.05 9.61 9.92
N ARG A 13 1.19 9.62 10.39
CA ARG A 13 2.32 8.96 9.72
C ARG A 13 2.65 7.70 10.50
N PHE A 14 2.62 6.56 9.83
CA PHE A 14 3.08 5.30 10.40
C PHE A 14 3.92 4.56 9.39
N ILE A 15 4.74 3.64 9.89
CA ILE A 15 5.60 2.77 9.12
C ILE A 15 5.34 1.32 9.54
N THR A 16 5.51 0.38 8.62
CA THR A 16 5.52 -1.05 8.91
C THR A 16 6.96 -1.54 8.95
N CYS A 17 7.37 -2.15 10.07
CA CYS A 17 8.69 -2.75 10.25
C CYS A 17 8.55 -4.22 10.74
N GLY A 18 9.59 -5.04 10.52
CA GLY A 18 9.56 -6.48 10.79
C GLY A 18 10.55 -7.27 9.91
N SER A 19 10.64 -8.58 10.11
CA SER A 19 11.54 -9.51 9.41
C SER A 19 11.24 -9.60 7.91
N VAL A 20 12.20 -10.09 7.13
CA VAL A 20 11.96 -10.54 5.74
C VAL A 20 10.82 -11.58 5.77
N ASP A 21 9.92 -11.51 4.80
CA ASP A 21 8.72 -12.37 4.64
C ASP A 21 7.58 -12.20 5.65
N ASP A 22 7.63 -11.24 6.58
CA ASP A 22 6.50 -10.93 7.49
C ASP A 22 5.28 -10.27 6.80
N GLY A 23 5.27 -10.16 5.47
CA GLY A 23 4.13 -9.61 4.72
C GLY A 23 3.88 -8.11 4.92
N LYS A 24 4.89 -7.34 5.35
CA LYS A 24 4.79 -5.87 5.59
C LYS A 24 4.26 -5.12 4.35
N SER A 25 4.85 -5.40 3.20
CA SER A 25 4.49 -4.78 1.92
C SER A 25 3.09 -5.20 1.48
N THR A 26 2.72 -6.44 1.74
CA THR A 26 1.35 -6.98 1.53
C THR A 26 0.32 -6.26 2.40
N LEU A 27 0.64 -5.99 3.67
CA LEU A 27 -0.23 -5.25 4.59
C LEU A 27 -0.46 -3.82 4.10
N ILE A 28 0.60 -3.11 3.72
CA ILE A 28 0.46 -1.76 3.14
C ILE A 28 -0.35 -1.81 1.85
N GLY A 29 -0.10 -2.77 0.97
CA GLY A 29 -0.87 -2.97 -0.26
C GLY A 29 -2.36 -3.20 -0.01
N ARG A 30 -2.72 -3.97 1.04
CA ARG A 30 -4.11 -4.15 1.45
C ARG A 30 -4.75 -2.86 1.94
N LEU A 31 -4.06 -2.07 2.76
CA LEU A 31 -4.57 -0.77 3.21
C LEU A 31 -4.82 0.19 2.06
N LEU A 32 -3.95 0.20 1.04
CA LEU A 32 -4.13 1.01 -0.17
C LEU A 32 -5.35 0.56 -0.98
N LEU A 33 -5.57 -0.76 -1.07
CA LEU A 33 -6.74 -1.32 -1.74
C LEU A 33 -8.04 -0.96 -1.00
N ASP A 34 -8.08 -1.19 0.32
CA ASP A 34 -9.28 -0.98 1.14
C ASP A 34 -9.67 0.51 1.24
N SER A 35 -8.67 1.40 1.21
CA SER A 35 -8.89 2.85 1.15
C SER A 35 -9.35 3.36 -0.21
N ARG A 36 -9.50 2.48 -1.21
CA ARG A 36 -9.80 2.81 -2.61
C ARG A 36 -8.81 3.82 -3.20
N SER A 37 -7.56 3.76 -2.74
CA SER A 37 -6.48 4.65 -3.22
C SER A 37 -5.79 4.09 -4.47
N VAL A 38 -6.14 2.87 -4.91
CA VAL A 38 -5.59 2.21 -6.10
C VAL A 38 -6.50 2.47 -7.30
N LEU A 39 -5.92 2.99 -8.38
CA LEU A 39 -6.61 3.21 -9.65
C LEU A 39 -6.84 1.89 -10.39
N ALA A 40 -7.91 1.80 -11.18
CA ALA A 40 -8.24 0.59 -11.94
C ALA A 40 -7.10 0.13 -12.87
N ASP A 41 -6.42 1.06 -13.51
CA ASP A 41 -5.29 0.73 -14.40
C ASP A 41 -4.10 0.15 -13.61
N GLN A 42 -3.84 0.66 -12.41
CA GLN A 42 -2.79 0.11 -11.54
C GLN A 42 -3.17 -1.30 -11.07
N TRP A 43 -4.44 -1.50 -10.72
CA TRP A 43 -4.96 -2.82 -10.36
C TRP A 43 -4.78 -3.83 -11.49
N ALA A 44 -5.18 -3.46 -12.72
CA ALA A 44 -5.01 -4.33 -13.89
C ALA A 44 -3.54 -4.67 -14.16
N ALA A 45 -2.63 -3.70 -13.98
CA ALA A 45 -1.20 -3.92 -14.18
C ALA A 45 -0.60 -4.91 -13.16
N ILE A 46 -0.97 -4.81 -11.88
CA ILE A 46 -0.51 -5.76 -10.86
C ILE A 46 -1.15 -7.14 -11.05
N GLU A 47 -2.43 -7.21 -11.42
CA GLU A 47 -3.12 -8.48 -11.67
C GLU A 47 -2.46 -9.24 -12.83
N ALA A 48 -2.23 -8.57 -13.96
CA ALA A 48 -1.51 -9.17 -15.09
C ALA A 48 -0.09 -9.62 -14.71
N THR A 49 0.60 -8.85 -13.85
CA THR A 49 1.94 -9.20 -13.38
C THR A 49 1.92 -10.42 -12.46
N SER A 50 0.96 -10.51 -11.54
CA SER A 50 0.77 -11.66 -10.64
C SER A 50 0.39 -12.93 -11.42
N THR A 51 -0.51 -12.83 -12.40
CA THR A 51 -0.85 -13.96 -13.28
C THR A 51 0.36 -14.43 -14.08
N ARG A 52 1.17 -13.51 -14.61
CA ARG A 52 2.41 -13.86 -15.33
C ARG A 52 3.44 -14.56 -14.43
N ARG A 53 3.41 -14.29 -13.11
CA ARG A 53 4.22 -14.98 -12.11
C ARG A 53 3.64 -16.33 -11.67
N GLY A 54 2.47 -16.71 -12.18
CA GLY A 54 1.80 -17.96 -11.82
C GLY A 54 1.11 -17.93 -10.46
N GLN A 55 0.88 -16.74 -9.87
CA GLN A 55 0.15 -16.63 -8.62
C GLN A 55 -1.36 -16.71 -8.86
N SER A 56 -2.06 -17.40 -7.95
CA SER A 56 -3.53 -17.54 -7.98
C SER A 56 -4.28 -16.34 -7.44
N GLN A 57 -3.59 -15.46 -6.71
CA GLN A 57 -4.13 -14.21 -6.15
C GLN A 57 -3.26 -13.04 -6.59
N VAL A 58 -3.85 -11.84 -6.57
CA VAL A 58 -3.14 -10.60 -6.86
C VAL A 58 -2.15 -10.31 -5.74
N ASP A 59 -0.90 -10.07 -6.12
CA ASP A 59 0.19 -9.76 -5.23
C ASP A 59 0.15 -8.28 -4.86
N LEU A 60 -0.34 -8.00 -3.64
CA LEU A 60 -0.49 -6.63 -3.16
C LEU A 60 0.86 -5.95 -2.88
N SER A 61 1.94 -6.72 -2.71
CA SER A 61 3.29 -6.16 -2.52
C SER A 61 3.77 -5.38 -3.76
N LEU A 62 3.29 -5.74 -4.95
CA LEU A 62 3.62 -5.07 -6.20
C LEU A 62 3.13 -3.61 -6.25
N LEU A 63 2.20 -3.21 -5.38
CA LEU A 63 1.76 -1.81 -5.26
C LEU A 63 2.82 -0.93 -4.59
N THR A 64 3.63 -1.50 -3.70
CA THR A 64 4.68 -0.80 -2.97
C THR A 64 6.04 -0.92 -3.64
N ASP A 65 6.29 -2.01 -4.34
CA ASP A 65 7.59 -2.29 -4.98
C ASP A 65 7.75 -1.48 -6.28
N GLY A 66 8.60 -0.45 -6.19
CA GLY A 66 8.86 0.49 -7.27
C GLY A 66 9.98 0.03 -8.20
N LEU A 67 10.95 -0.72 -7.69
CA LEU A 67 12.14 -1.13 -8.43
C LEU A 67 11.95 -2.51 -9.07
N GLN A 68 12.53 -2.71 -10.25
CA GLN A 68 12.55 -4.02 -10.89
C GLN A 68 13.31 -5.05 -10.04
N ALA A 69 14.40 -4.63 -9.37
CA ALA A 69 15.17 -5.48 -8.47
C ALA A 69 14.35 -5.97 -7.27
N GLU A 70 13.50 -5.13 -6.69
CA GLU A 70 12.57 -5.52 -5.61
C GLU A 70 11.65 -6.62 -6.08
N ARG A 71 11.08 -6.43 -7.27
CA ARG A 71 10.15 -7.39 -7.87
C ARG A 71 10.83 -8.72 -8.18
N GLU A 72 12.06 -8.72 -8.67
CA GLU A 72 12.81 -9.95 -9.01
C GLU A 72 13.22 -10.74 -7.77
N GLN A 73 13.60 -10.05 -6.70
CA GLN A 73 14.08 -10.69 -5.46
C GLN A 73 12.96 -10.93 -4.42
N GLY A 74 11.79 -10.31 -4.59
CA GLY A 74 10.68 -10.42 -3.63
C GLY A 74 10.94 -9.70 -2.31
N ILE A 75 11.79 -8.67 -2.31
CA ILE A 75 12.14 -7.88 -1.13
C ILE A 75 11.88 -6.40 -1.39
N THR A 76 11.58 -5.64 -0.34
CA THR A 76 11.49 -4.18 -0.41
C THR A 76 12.86 -3.60 -0.08
N ILE A 77 13.44 -2.89 -1.05
CA ILE A 77 14.79 -2.31 -1.01
C ILE A 77 14.69 -0.83 -0.66
N ASP A 78 13.69 -0.13 -1.20
CA ASP A 78 13.51 1.31 -1.03
C ASP A 78 12.27 1.66 -0.18
N VAL A 79 12.29 2.86 0.39
CA VAL A 79 11.20 3.39 1.21
C VAL A 79 10.18 4.09 0.32
N ALA A 80 9.05 3.43 0.07
CA ALA A 80 7.92 4.03 -0.62
C ALA A 80 7.01 4.81 0.35
N TYR A 81 6.77 6.10 0.06
CA TYR A 81 5.75 6.89 0.75
C TYR A 81 4.45 6.90 -0.06
N ARG A 82 3.35 6.48 0.56
CA ARG A 82 2.01 6.54 -0.05
C ARG A 82 1.02 7.20 0.91
N TYR A 83 0.23 8.12 0.37
CA TYR A 83 -0.87 8.73 1.07
C TYR A 83 -2.13 7.93 0.83
N PHE A 84 -2.91 7.71 1.88
CA PHE A 84 -4.25 7.16 1.77
C PHE A 84 -5.18 7.88 2.75
N SER A 85 -6.47 7.87 2.45
CA SER A 85 -7.50 8.44 3.30
C SER A 85 -8.53 7.38 3.64
N THR A 86 -9.12 7.46 4.83
CA THR A 86 -10.26 6.61 5.20
C THR A 86 -11.51 7.47 5.32
N PRO A 87 -12.72 6.89 5.26
CA PRO A 87 -13.96 7.67 5.44
C PRO A 87 -14.01 8.45 6.76
N VAL A 88 -13.34 7.94 7.80
CA VAL A 88 -13.30 8.54 9.15
C VAL A 88 -12.20 9.61 9.26
N ARG A 89 -11.15 9.54 8.43
CA ARG A 89 -9.97 10.43 8.45
C ARG A 89 -9.61 10.87 7.03
N ARG A 90 -10.15 12.04 6.62
CA ARG A 90 -9.90 12.76 5.37
C ARG A 90 -9.19 14.08 5.62
#